data_AF-A0A0C9W641-F1
#
_entry.id   AF-A0A0C9W641-F1
#
_cell.length_a   1.000
_cell.length_b   1.000
_cell.length_c   1.000
_cell.angle_alpha   90.00
_cell.angle_beta   90.00
_cell.angle_gamma   90.00
#
_symmetry.space_group_name_H-M   'P 1'
#
loop_
_entity.id
_entity.type
_entity.pdbx_description
1 polymer ?
#
loop_
_entity_poly.entity_id
_entity_poly.type
_entity_poly.pdbx_seq_one_letter_code
_entity_poly.pdbx_strand_id
1 'polypeptide(L)'
;MTQLTSFGDAKLWPLYVFFGNQSKYKRAQPSAHLCSHAAYFQTASLPDNFKDFVLELSGGKLPSDPFFMHCHRELFQAQWQEILDDEFIRAYEHGIVLTCPDGIERRLFPRIFTYSADYPEKVLIANIRNLGACPCPRCIIPKDRVHNLAMERDTLQRQILARKDTKERRDKITAARRLIYEQHYVVDAPQVEVLLKEESLVPTKNAFSKRLGHTGFDFFDELVSDEDDSTDSDSNDLVGAMYYDSEDDQLEDGTEDFDSENYKF
;
A
#
# COMPACT_ATOMS: atom_id res chain seq x y z
N MET A 1 -19.90 10.81 9.01
CA MET A 1 -19.14 9.63 9.46
C MET A 1 -20.12 8.48 9.57
N THR A 2 -20.16 7.62 8.56
CA THR A 2 -21.01 6.43 8.60
C THR A 2 -20.36 5.48 9.59
N GLN A 3 -21.02 5.26 10.72
CA GLN A 3 -20.60 4.28 11.71
C GLN A 3 -20.62 2.91 11.01
N LEU A 4 -19.50 2.20 11.02
CA LEU A 4 -19.46 0.80 10.62
C LEU A 4 -20.32 0.04 11.64
N THR A 5 -21.61 -0.12 11.35
CA THR A 5 -22.50 -0.93 12.17
C THR A 5 -22.06 -2.37 12.00
N SER A 6 -21.43 -2.90 13.06
CA SER A 6 -21.20 -4.31 13.35
C SER A 6 -21.94 -5.28 12.43
N PHE A 7 -21.23 -5.83 11.45
CA PHE A 7 -21.63 -7.02 10.71
C PHE A 7 -20.85 -8.22 11.26
N GLY A 8 -21.22 -8.69 12.45
CA GLY A 8 -20.67 -9.91 13.07
C GLY A 8 -19.19 -9.83 13.50
N ASP A 9 -18.57 -10.98 13.72
CA ASP A 9 -17.16 -11.13 14.13
C ASP A 9 -16.15 -10.84 13.00
N ALA A 10 -16.64 -10.52 11.79
CA ALA A 10 -15.81 -10.23 10.63
C ALA A 10 -15.15 -8.85 10.76
N LYS A 11 -13.84 -8.85 10.99
CA LYS A 11 -13.03 -7.64 11.02
C LYS A 11 -12.64 -7.26 9.59
N LEU A 12 -13.33 -6.26 9.02
CA LEU A 12 -13.01 -5.69 7.72
C LEU A 12 -12.12 -4.46 7.89
N TRP A 13 -11.18 -4.27 6.97
CA TRP A 13 -10.33 -3.10 6.92
C TRP A 13 -10.67 -2.27 5.67
N PRO A 14 -11.25 -1.07 5.83
CA PRO A 14 -11.63 -0.22 4.71
C PRO A 14 -10.43 0.41 3.99
N LEU A 15 -10.51 0.46 2.66
CA LEU A 15 -9.64 1.28 1.82
C LEU A 15 -10.35 2.59 1.46
N TYR A 16 -9.75 3.71 1.81
CA TYR A 16 -10.25 5.03 1.47
C TYR A 16 -9.43 5.69 0.37
N VAL A 17 -10.12 6.39 -0.53
CA VAL A 17 -9.53 7.14 -1.63
C VAL A 17 -9.95 8.60 -1.55
N PHE A 18 -8.97 9.47 -1.76
CA PHE A 18 -9.15 10.91 -1.82
C PHE A 18 -8.59 11.46 -3.12
N PHE A 19 -9.24 12.49 -3.65
CA PHE A 19 -8.67 13.27 -4.75
C PHE A 19 -7.49 14.11 -4.26
N GLY A 20 -6.33 13.93 -4.88
CA GLY A 20 -5.10 14.61 -4.48
C GLY A 20 -5.12 16.13 -4.73
N ASN A 21 -5.95 16.61 -5.66
CA ASN A 21 -6.12 18.04 -5.97
C ASN A 21 -6.94 18.82 -4.92
N GLN A 22 -7.44 18.16 -3.87
CA GLN A 22 -8.10 18.81 -2.74
C GLN A 22 -7.09 19.19 -1.64
N SER A 23 -7.33 20.28 -0.91
CA SER A 23 -6.43 20.67 0.18
C SER A 23 -6.50 19.69 1.37
N LYS A 24 -5.40 19.55 2.13
CA LYS A 24 -5.38 18.76 3.38
C LYS A 24 -6.52 19.16 4.31
N TYR A 25 -6.75 20.47 4.47
CA TYR A 25 -7.79 21.00 5.35
C TYR A 25 -9.21 20.60 4.91
N LYS A 26 -9.49 20.65 3.60
CA LYS A 26 -10.77 20.19 3.07
C LYS A 26 -10.93 18.67 3.22
N ARG A 27 -9.87 17.88 2.94
CA ARG A 27 -9.89 16.42 3.14
C ARG A 27 -10.14 16.03 4.60
N ALA A 28 -9.58 16.79 5.54
CA ALA A 28 -9.77 16.58 6.97
C ALA A 28 -11.14 17.06 7.49
N GLN A 29 -11.98 17.66 6.65
CA GLN A 29 -13.30 18.14 7.03
C GLN A 29 -14.37 17.08 6.69
N PRO A 30 -14.98 16.40 7.68
CA PRO A 30 -15.95 15.33 7.41
C PRO A 30 -17.20 15.80 6.63
N SER A 31 -17.57 17.08 6.77
CA SER A 31 -18.71 17.67 6.04
C SER A 31 -18.42 17.96 4.56
N ALA A 32 -17.16 17.90 4.13
CA ALA A 32 -16.79 18.13 2.74
C ALA A 32 -17.03 16.90 1.84
N HIS A 33 -17.28 15.72 2.43
CA HIS A 33 -17.59 14.48 1.72
C HIS A 33 -16.55 14.08 0.65
N LEU A 34 -15.27 14.43 0.87
CA LEU A 34 -14.18 14.20 -0.09
C LEU A 34 -13.50 12.81 0.02
N CYS A 35 -13.97 12.00 0.96
CA CYS A 35 -13.47 10.66 1.23
C CYS A 35 -14.41 9.62 0.61
N SER A 36 -13.89 8.79 -0.30
CA SER A 36 -14.65 7.70 -0.92
C SER A 36 -14.12 6.35 -0.45
N HIS A 37 -15.03 5.41 -0.16
CA HIS A 37 -14.65 4.02 0.06
C HIS A 37 -14.38 3.34 -1.29
N ALA A 38 -13.19 2.77 -1.46
CA ALA A 38 -12.86 2.03 -2.68
C ALA A 38 -13.01 0.52 -2.51
N ALA A 39 -12.63 -0.02 -1.34
CA ALA A 39 -12.69 -1.46 -1.07
C ALA A 39 -12.78 -1.76 0.43
N TYR A 40 -13.04 -3.03 0.75
CA TYR A 40 -12.90 -3.59 2.09
C TYR A 40 -12.02 -4.84 2.03
N PHE A 41 -10.93 -4.83 2.78
CA PHE A 41 -10.03 -5.96 2.89
C PHE A 41 -10.47 -6.91 4.02
N GLN A 42 -10.37 -8.20 3.75
CA GLN A 42 -10.44 -9.29 4.72
C GLN A 42 -9.05 -9.54 5.30
N THR A 43 -8.51 -8.56 6.03
CA THR A 43 -7.10 -8.61 6.50
C THR A 43 -6.94 -9.01 7.94
N ALA A 44 -7.96 -8.78 8.77
CA ALA A 44 -7.82 -8.92 10.21
C ALA A 44 -7.90 -10.38 10.72
N SER A 45 -8.24 -11.33 9.87
CA SER A 45 -8.05 -12.76 10.09
C SER A 45 -7.95 -13.52 8.77
N LEU A 46 -7.15 -14.59 8.72
CA LEU A 46 -7.36 -15.65 7.74
C LEU A 46 -8.79 -16.22 7.96
N PRO A 47 -9.44 -16.80 6.94
CA PRO A 47 -10.78 -17.38 7.11
C PRO A 47 -10.84 -18.28 8.35
N ASP A 48 -11.96 -18.28 9.08
CA ASP A 48 -12.05 -18.97 10.38
C ASP A 48 -11.73 -20.47 10.26
N ASN A 49 -12.14 -21.09 9.15
CA ASN A 49 -11.88 -22.48 8.82
C ASN A 49 -10.47 -22.75 8.27
N PHE A 50 -9.63 -21.73 8.08
CA PHE A 50 -8.30 -21.88 7.49
C PHE A 50 -7.36 -22.67 8.39
N LYS A 51 -7.44 -22.46 9.71
CA LYS A 51 -6.63 -23.23 10.67
C LYS A 51 -7.01 -24.71 10.65
N ASP A 52 -8.30 -25.02 10.59
CA ASP A 52 -8.79 -26.39 10.51
C ASP A 52 -8.36 -27.05 9.20
N PHE A 53 -8.49 -26.35 8.07
CA PHE A 53 -8.00 -26.79 6.76
C PHE A 53 -6.49 -27.12 6.79
N VAL A 54 -5.68 -26.26 7.41
CA VAL A 54 -4.23 -26.50 7.54
C VAL A 54 -3.93 -27.67 8.49
N LEU A 55 -4.71 -27.83 9.57
CA LEU A 55 -4.55 -28.93 10.53
C LEU A 55 -4.79 -30.29 9.87
N GLU A 56 -5.84 -30.39 9.05
CA GLU A 56 -6.17 -31.59 8.28
C GLU A 56 -5.05 -31.95 7.30
N LEU A 57 -4.54 -30.98 6.54
CA LEU A 57 -3.45 -31.18 5.59
C LEU A 57 -2.11 -31.52 6.25
N SER A 58 -1.88 -31.01 7.46
CA SER A 58 -0.61 -31.18 8.17
C SER A 58 -0.55 -32.45 9.04
N GLY A 59 -1.55 -33.34 8.92
CA GLY A 59 -1.60 -34.58 9.69
C GLY A 59 -1.82 -34.38 11.18
N GLY A 60 -2.57 -33.35 11.57
CA GLY A 60 -2.94 -33.10 12.97
C GLY A 60 -1.96 -32.23 13.76
N LYS A 61 -0.95 -31.64 13.11
CA LYS A 61 -0.04 -30.66 13.73
C LYS A 61 -0.03 -29.34 12.98
N LEU A 62 -0.43 -28.26 13.64
CA LEU A 62 -0.37 -26.92 13.04
C LEU A 62 1.08 -26.48 12.77
N PRO A 63 1.34 -25.79 11.64
CA PRO A 63 2.57 -25.05 11.43
C PRO A 63 2.80 -23.96 12.48
N SER A 64 4.02 -23.45 12.53
CA SER A 64 4.39 -22.34 13.41
C SER A 64 3.82 -21.00 12.93
N ASP A 65 3.82 -19.99 13.81
CA ASP A 65 3.33 -18.63 13.50
C ASP A 65 3.93 -17.99 12.22
N PRO A 66 5.23 -18.17 11.88
CA PRO A 66 5.79 -17.65 10.62
C PRO A 66 5.04 -18.11 9.36
N PHE A 67 4.48 -19.32 9.36
CA PHE A 67 3.66 -19.82 8.26
C PHE A 67 2.36 -19.01 8.13
N PHE A 68 1.62 -18.85 9.24
CA PHE A 68 0.36 -18.10 9.21
C PHE A 68 0.59 -16.62 8.87
N MET A 69 1.64 -16.02 9.43
CA MET A 69 2.03 -14.66 9.08
C MET A 69 2.38 -14.52 7.59
N HIS A 70 2.98 -15.54 6.97
CA HIS A 70 3.23 -15.56 5.52
C HIS A 70 1.92 -15.64 4.74
N CYS A 71 1.00 -16.53 5.12
CA CYS A 71 -0.34 -16.63 4.51
C CYS A 71 -1.13 -15.31 4.59
N HIS A 72 -1.08 -14.62 5.73
CA HIS A 72 -1.71 -13.31 5.89
C HIS A 72 -1.17 -12.27 4.89
N ARG A 73 0.15 -12.23 4.68
CA ARG A 73 0.78 -11.33 3.71
C ARG A 73 0.41 -11.68 2.27
N GLU A 74 0.40 -12.97 1.93
CA GLU A 74 -0.05 -13.42 0.61
C GLU A 74 -1.52 -13.03 0.36
N LEU A 75 -2.41 -13.18 1.35
CA LEU A 75 -3.82 -12.79 1.24
C LEU A 75 -3.99 -11.28 1.04
N PHE A 76 -3.26 -10.45 1.80
CA PHE A 76 -3.28 -9.01 1.62
C PHE A 76 -2.83 -8.59 0.21
N GLN A 77 -1.70 -9.14 -0.25
CA GLN A 77 -1.17 -8.83 -1.58
C GLN A 77 -2.02 -9.43 -2.72
N ALA A 78 -2.77 -10.50 -2.48
CA ALA A 78 -3.73 -11.04 -3.43
C ALA A 78 -4.93 -10.10 -3.61
N GLN A 79 -5.50 -9.58 -2.51
CA GLN A 79 -6.60 -8.62 -2.58
C GLN A 79 -6.20 -7.33 -3.31
N TRP A 80 -4.98 -6.83 -3.07
CA TRP A 80 -4.46 -5.70 -3.84
C TRP A 80 -4.27 -6.02 -5.33
N GLN A 81 -3.96 -7.26 -5.70
CA GLN A 81 -3.89 -7.65 -7.12
C GLN A 81 -5.25 -7.65 -7.80
N GLU A 82 -6.33 -7.95 -7.07
CA GLU A 82 -7.70 -7.84 -7.59
C GLU A 82 -8.14 -6.39 -7.75
N ILE A 83 -7.70 -5.48 -6.86
CA ILE A 83 -7.99 -4.03 -7.01
C ILE A 83 -7.20 -3.43 -8.18
N LEU A 84 -5.93 -3.81 -8.32
CA LEU A 84 -5.05 -3.37 -9.40
C LEU A 84 -5.26 -4.22 -10.66
N ASP A 85 -6.51 -4.47 -11.05
CA ASP A 85 -6.87 -5.33 -12.18
C ASP A 85 -6.46 -4.76 -13.54
N ASP A 86 -6.77 -5.49 -14.62
CA ASP A 86 -6.34 -5.10 -15.97
C ASP A 86 -7.05 -3.82 -16.44
N GLU A 87 -8.26 -3.55 -15.96
CA GLU A 87 -8.99 -2.31 -16.26
C GLU A 87 -8.32 -1.11 -15.58
N PHE A 88 -7.96 -1.24 -14.30
CA PHE A 88 -7.21 -0.23 -13.56
C PHE A 88 -5.86 0.05 -14.22
N ILE A 89 -5.11 -0.99 -14.61
CA ILE A 89 -3.83 -0.80 -15.30
C ILE A 89 -4.01 -0.09 -16.64
N ARG A 90 -5.05 -0.46 -17.42
CA ARG A 90 -5.36 0.23 -18.68
C ARG A 90 -5.69 1.70 -18.44
N ALA A 91 -6.52 2.00 -17.43
CA ALA A 91 -6.84 3.36 -17.03
C ALA A 91 -5.58 4.11 -16.57
N TYR A 92 -4.70 3.47 -15.80
CA TYR A 92 -3.44 4.04 -15.35
C TYR A 92 -2.54 4.43 -16.54
N GLU A 93 -2.41 3.57 -17.55
CA GLU A 93 -1.53 3.85 -18.70
C GLU A 93 -2.13 4.80 -19.72
N HIS A 94 -3.44 4.70 -19.96
CA HIS A 94 -4.10 5.37 -21.09
C HIS A 94 -5.13 6.42 -20.69
N GLY A 95 -5.45 6.52 -19.41
CA GLY A 95 -6.48 7.40 -18.89
C GLY A 95 -7.89 6.89 -19.18
N ILE A 96 -8.86 7.55 -18.54
CA ILE A 96 -10.30 7.35 -18.71
C ILE A 96 -10.84 8.65 -19.30
N VAL A 97 -11.58 8.57 -20.40
CA VAL A 97 -12.24 9.75 -20.98
C VAL A 97 -13.59 9.93 -20.29
N LEU A 98 -13.81 11.12 -19.72
CA LEU A 98 -15.03 11.48 -19.03
C LEU A 98 -15.52 12.84 -19.53
N THR A 99 -16.82 12.95 -19.79
CA THR A 99 -17.46 14.25 -20.06
C THR A 99 -17.69 14.95 -18.73
N CYS A 100 -17.04 16.09 -18.53
CA CYS A 100 -17.18 16.90 -17.33
C CYS A 100 -18.49 17.70 -17.32
N PRO A 101 -18.91 18.26 -16.16
CA PRO A 101 -20.15 19.04 -16.07
C PRO A 101 -20.23 20.27 -16.97
N ASP A 102 -19.08 20.80 -17.40
CA ASP A 102 -18.97 21.88 -18.38
C ASP A 102 -19.17 21.43 -19.84
N GLY A 103 -19.39 20.13 -20.07
CA GLY A 103 -19.58 19.53 -21.39
C GLY A 103 -18.27 19.22 -22.13
N ILE A 104 -17.11 19.47 -21.51
CA ILE A 104 -15.80 19.21 -22.11
C ILE A 104 -15.38 17.76 -21.78
N GLU A 105 -14.90 17.03 -22.78
CA GLU A 105 -14.32 15.71 -22.58
C GLU A 105 -12.87 15.83 -22.11
N ARG A 106 -12.57 15.24 -20.95
CA ARG A 106 -11.22 15.22 -20.38
C ARG A 106 -10.72 13.80 -20.23
N ARG A 107 -9.41 13.61 -20.39
CA ARG A 107 -8.75 12.31 -20.20
C ARG A 107 -8.07 12.31 -18.84
N LEU A 108 -8.62 11.52 -17.94
CA LEU A 108 -8.24 11.46 -16.55
C LEU A 108 -7.37 10.23 -16.26
N PHE A 109 -6.16 10.44 -15.73
CA PHE A 109 -5.23 9.35 -15.40
C PHE A 109 -5.23 9.05 -13.89
N PRO A 110 -5.72 7.89 -13.43
CA PRO A 110 -5.58 7.51 -12.03
C PRO A 110 -4.10 7.34 -11.68
N ARG A 111 -3.66 8.01 -10.62
CA ARG A 111 -2.27 7.99 -10.14
C ARG A 111 -2.28 7.95 -8.62
N ILE A 112 -1.51 7.05 -8.03
CA ILE A 112 -1.33 6.95 -6.57
C ILE A 112 -0.14 7.84 -6.19
N PHE A 113 -0.32 8.74 -5.21
CA PHE A 113 0.72 9.67 -4.73
C PHE A 113 1.10 9.53 -3.25
N THR A 114 0.18 9.00 -2.46
CA THR A 114 0.37 8.83 -1.03
C THR A 114 -0.41 7.60 -0.59
N TYR A 115 0.19 6.80 0.26
CA TYR A 115 -0.46 5.76 1.04
C TYR A 115 -0.21 6.06 2.52
N SER A 116 -1.19 6.69 3.18
CA SER A 116 -1.18 6.82 4.65
C SER A 116 -1.81 5.60 5.28
N ALA A 117 -1.20 5.13 6.35
CA ALA A 117 -1.60 3.95 7.10
C ALA A 117 -0.85 3.97 8.44
N ASP A 118 -1.28 3.21 9.43
CA ASP A 118 -0.48 3.07 10.65
C ASP A 118 0.76 2.17 10.42
N TYR A 119 1.65 2.07 11.42
CA TYR A 119 2.90 1.31 11.25
C TYR A 119 2.69 -0.18 10.91
N PRO A 120 1.88 -0.96 11.66
CA PRO A 120 1.53 -2.33 11.27
C PRO A 120 1.05 -2.47 9.81
N GLU A 121 0.22 -1.54 9.36
CA GLU A 121 -0.34 -1.52 8.01
C GLU A 121 0.73 -1.18 6.96
N LYS A 122 1.54 -0.15 7.20
CA LYS A 122 2.72 0.21 6.37
C LYS A 122 3.68 -0.96 6.22
N VAL A 123 3.87 -1.76 7.27
CA VAL A 123 4.72 -2.96 7.22
C VAL A 123 4.17 -4.02 6.26
N LEU A 124 2.85 -4.20 6.19
CA LEU A 124 2.19 -5.11 5.24
C LEU A 124 2.29 -4.60 3.80
N ILE A 125 2.06 -3.29 3.59
CA ILE A 125 2.18 -2.65 2.27
C ILE A 125 3.63 -2.73 1.77
N ALA A 126 4.59 -2.37 2.61
CA ALA A 126 6.01 -2.38 2.27
C ALA A 126 6.60 -3.80 2.09
N ASN A 127 5.87 -4.85 2.48
CA ASN A 127 6.36 -6.23 2.55
C ASN A 127 7.68 -6.32 3.34
N ILE A 128 7.68 -5.77 4.56
CA ILE A 128 8.81 -5.88 5.49
C ILE A 128 8.42 -6.61 6.77
N ARG A 129 9.41 -6.93 7.61
CA ARG A 129 9.22 -7.55 8.92
C ARG A 129 8.90 -6.48 9.95
N ASN A 130 7.83 -6.71 10.70
CA ASN A 130 7.47 -5.87 11.84
C ASN A 130 8.65 -5.77 12.82
N LEU A 131 9.12 -4.55 13.10
CA LEU A 131 10.25 -4.27 13.99
C LEU A 131 11.53 -5.08 13.69
N GLY A 132 11.77 -5.40 12.41
CA GLY A 132 12.93 -6.15 11.92
C GLY A 132 14.27 -5.44 12.08
N ALA A 133 15.32 -5.97 11.45
CA ALA A 133 16.66 -5.38 11.41
C ALA A 133 16.66 -3.93 10.87
N CYS A 134 15.78 -3.60 9.94
CA CYS A 134 15.56 -2.30 9.34
C CYS A 134 14.04 -2.01 9.42
N PRO A 135 13.56 -1.43 10.53
CA PRO A 135 12.12 -1.40 10.83
C PRO A 135 11.36 -0.36 10.02
N CYS A 136 12.03 0.60 9.39
CA CYS A 136 11.38 1.69 8.66
C CYS A 136 10.83 1.18 7.30
N PRO A 137 9.56 1.48 6.96
CA PRO A 137 8.99 1.16 5.66
C PRO A 137 9.60 1.94 4.50
N ARG A 138 10.26 3.08 4.76
CA ARG A 138 10.83 3.96 3.74
C ARG A 138 12.34 3.86 3.55
N CYS A 139 13.08 3.35 4.54
CA CYS A 139 14.55 3.29 4.47
C CYS A 139 15.11 2.01 5.11
N ILE A 140 16.34 1.67 4.75
CA ILE A 140 17.07 0.51 5.28
C ILE A 140 17.94 0.85 6.50
N ILE A 141 17.61 1.92 7.24
CA ILE A 141 18.33 2.27 8.47
C ILE A 141 18.18 1.14 9.50
N PRO A 142 19.31 0.62 10.03
CA PRO A 142 19.29 -0.41 11.07
C PRO A 142 18.58 0.02 12.35
N LYS A 143 17.91 -0.92 13.01
CA LYS A 143 17.14 -0.72 14.24
C LYS A 143 17.96 -0.16 15.39
N ASP A 144 19.23 -0.58 15.49
CA ASP A 144 20.16 -0.09 16.51
C ASP A 144 20.52 1.38 16.33
N ARG A 145 20.27 1.99 15.16
CA ARG A 145 20.50 3.41 14.88
C ARG A 145 19.26 4.29 15.06
N VAL A 146 18.11 3.73 15.43
CA VAL A 146 16.85 4.48 15.61
C VAL A 146 16.99 5.58 16.67
N HIS A 147 17.87 5.42 17.66
CA HIS A 147 18.14 6.47 18.66
C HIS A 147 18.73 7.76 18.08
N ASN A 148 19.19 7.76 16.82
CA ASN A 148 19.69 8.94 16.12
C ASN A 148 18.60 9.67 15.31
N LEU A 149 17.33 9.28 15.46
CA LEU A 149 16.21 9.89 14.77
C LEU A 149 16.23 11.41 14.92
N ALA A 150 15.89 12.11 13.84
CA ALA A 150 15.83 13.57 13.75
C ALA A 150 17.18 14.31 13.88
N MET A 151 18.30 13.60 13.96
CA MET A 151 19.62 14.22 13.77
C MET A 151 19.82 14.57 12.28
N GLU A 152 20.52 15.67 11.98
CA GLU A 152 20.80 16.09 10.60
C GLU A 152 21.45 14.97 9.75
N ARG A 153 22.37 14.23 10.36
CA ARG A 153 23.00 13.06 9.74
C ARG A 153 21.99 11.93 9.45
N ASP A 154 21.05 11.68 10.35
CA ASP A 154 20.01 10.67 10.16
C ASP A 154 19.08 11.06 9.00
N THR A 155 18.66 12.33 8.93
CA THR A 155 17.86 12.87 7.82
C THR A 155 18.52 12.61 6.47
N LEU A 156 19.81 12.92 6.33
CA LEU A 156 20.56 12.65 5.09
C LEU A 156 20.68 11.14 4.82
N GLN A 157 20.95 10.34 5.86
CA GLN A 157 21.04 8.89 5.72
C GLN A 157 19.73 8.25 5.29
N ARG A 158 18.57 8.75 5.74
CA ARG A 158 17.25 8.25 5.30
C ARG A 158 17.02 8.44 3.82
N GLN A 159 17.51 9.53 3.25
CA GLN A 159 17.43 9.80 1.81
C GLN A 159 18.36 8.88 1.02
N ILE A 160 19.61 8.74 1.46
CA ILE A 160 20.61 7.89 0.78
C ILE A 160 20.24 6.40 0.87
N LEU A 161 19.73 5.98 2.02
CA LEU A 161 19.33 4.61 2.33
C LEU A 161 17.83 4.39 2.15
N ALA A 162 17.18 5.19 1.30
CA ALA A 162 15.78 4.97 0.94
C ALA A 162 15.61 3.57 0.35
N ARG A 163 14.52 2.89 0.72
CA ARG A 163 14.14 1.63 0.11
C ARG A 163 13.72 1.90 -1.33
N LYS A 164 14.03 0.95 -2.21
CA LYS A 164 13.67 1.00 -3.62
C LYS A 164 13.23 -0.37 -4.09
N ASP A 165 12.27 -0.43 -5.01
CA ASP A 165 11.83 -1.66 -5.65
C ASP A 165 12.79 -2.11 -6.76
N THR A 166 14.05 -2.34 -6.38
CA THR A 166 15.09 -2.69 -7.34
C THR A 166 14.92 -4.12 -7.87
N LYS A 167 15.62 -4.43 -8.96
CA LYS A 167 15.68 -5.80 -9.47
C LYS A 167 16.28 -6.76 -8.44
N GLU A 168 17.34 -6.35 -7.74
CA GLU A 168 18.03 -7.15 -6.74
C GLU A 168 17.09 -7.55 -5.61
N ARG A 169 16.27 -6.61 -5.11
CA ARG A 169 15.22 -6.89 -4.12
C ARG A 169 14.24 -7.95 -4.63
N ARG A 170 13.73 -7.78 -5.85
CA ARG A 170 12.76 -8.71 -6.47
C ARG A 170 13.36 -10.09 -6.71
N ASP A 171 14.64 -10.17 -7.06
CA ASP A 171 15.39 -11.42 -7.22
C ASP A 171 15.56 -12.14 -5.87
N LYS A 172 15.90 -11.42 -4.78
CA LYS A 172 15.98 -11.98 -3.41
C LYS A 172 14.63 -12.61 -3.00
N ILE A 173 13.53 -11.90 -3.23
CA ILE A 173 12.17 -12.40 -2.92
C ILE A 173 11.85 -13.63 -3.76
N THR A 174 12.17 -13.62 -5.06
CA THR A 174 11.93 -14.75 -5.96
C THR A 174 12.73 -15.98 -5.55
N ALA A 175 13.99 -15.82 -5.18
CA ALA A 175 14.84 -16.89 -4.67
C ALA A 175 14.30 -17.45 -3.34
N ALA A 176 13.92 -16.59 -2.40
CA ALA A 176 13.33 -17.01 -1.13
C ALA A 176 12.02 -17.80 -1.33
N ARG A 177 11.15 -17.35 -2.24
CA ARG A 177 9.93 -18.07 -2.59
C ARG A 177 10.23 -19.43 -3.22
N ARG A 178 11.25 -19.54 -4.07
CA ARG A 178 11.66 -20.81 -4.65
C ARG A 178 12.02 -21.84 -3.56
N LEU A 179 12.75 -21.42 -2.53
CA LEU A 179 13.08 -22.28 -1.40
C LEU A 179 11.80 -22.78 -0.69
N ILE A 180 10.83 -21.90 -0.46
CA ILE A 180 9.60 -22.23 0.27
C ILE A 180 8.67 -23.13 -0.57
N TYR A 181 8.33 -22.70 -1.78
CA TYR A 181 7.28 -23.33 -2.58
C TYR A 181 7.76 -24.52 -3.42
N GLU A 182 8.99 -24.49 -3.93
CA GLU A 182 9.53 -25.56 -4.79
C GLU A 182 10.41 -26.55 -4.02
N GLN A 183 11.12 -26.09 -2.99
CA GLN A 183 12.06 -26.91 -2.22
C GLN A 183 11.54 -27.26 -0.81
N HIS A 184 10.31 -26.84 -0.49
CA HIS A 184 9.60 -27.19 0.74
C HIS A 184 10.32 -26.78 2.04
N TYR A 185 11.14 -25.73 2.00
CA TYR A 185 11.67 -25.11 3.22
C TYR A 185 10.56 -24.39 3.99
N VAL A 186 10.64 -24.42 5.32
CA VAL A 186 9.81 -23.56 6.17
C VAL A 186 10.18 -22.09 5.99
N VAL A 187 9.23 -21.19 6.22
CA VAL A 187 9.36 -19.74 5.92
C VAL A 187 10.54 -19.09 6.66
N ASP A 188 10.81 -19.54 7.89
CA ASP A 188 11.87 -19.04 8.77
C ASP A 188 13.15 -19.92 8.72
N ALA A 189 13.28 -20.77 7.70
CA ALA A 189 14.48 -21.58 7.53
C ALA A 189 15.73 -20.69 7.35
N PRO A 190 16.90 -21.08 7.88
CA PRO A 190 18.14 -20.30 7.75
C PRO A 190 18.49 -19.90 6.31
N GLN A 191 18.19 -20.77 5.34
CA GLN A 191 18.39 -20.55 3.90
C GLN A 191 17.50 -19.44 3.34
N VAL A 192 16.30 -19.25 3.91
CA VAL A 192 15.39 -18.15 3.55
C VAL A 192 15.82 -16.88 4.27
N GLU A 193 16.15 -16.99 5.56
CA GLU A 193 16.57 -15.88 6.42
C GLU A 193 17.79 -15.16 5.88
N VAL A 194 18.80 -15.88 5.40
CA VAL A 194 20.04 -15.28 4.86
C VAL A 194 19.78 -14.34 3.68
N LEU A 195 18.70 -14.56 2.92
CA LEU A 195 18.35 -13.73 1.77
C LEU A 195 17.62 -12.44 2.15
N LEU A 196 16.87 -12.46 3.26
CA LEU A 196 15.83 -11.45 3.53
C LEU A 196 16.05 -10.67 4.82
N LYS A 197 16.69 -11.27 5.83
CA LYS A 197 16.72 -10.75 7.20
C LYS A 197 17.45 -9.41 7.31
N GLU A 198 18.55 -9.24 6.59
CA GLU A 198 19.39 -8.04 6.63
C GLU A 198 18.59 -6.76 6.36
N GLU A 199 17.77 -6.76 5.31
CA GLU A 199 16.93 -5.61 4.91
C GLU A 199 15.51 -5.71 5.46
N SER A 200 15.24 -6.69 6.34
CA SER A 200 13.92 -6.99 6.90
C SER A 200 12.86 -7.31 5.86
N LEU A 201 13.23 -7.92 4.74
CA LEU A 201 12.30 -8.34 3.71
C LEU A 201 11.50 -9.57 4.16
N VAL A 202 10.40 -9.82 3.46
CA VAL A 202 9.56 -11.03 3.61
C VAL A 202 9.41 -11.73 2.26
N PRO A 203 9.17 -13.05 2.21
CA PRO A 203 9.11 -13.82 0.96
C PRO A 203 7.79 -13.65 0.19
N THR A 204 7.24 -12.43 0.17
CA THR A 204 5.95 -12.09 -0.44
C THR A 204 6.17 -11.16 -1.62
N LYS A 205 5.57 -11.48 -2.78
CA LYS A 205 5.57 -10.57 -3.93
C LYS A 205 4.62 -9.40 -3.65
N ASN A 206 5.06 -8.18 -3.90
CA ASN A 206 4.24 -6.99 -3.71
C ASN A 206 3.36 -6.76 -4.96
N ALA A 207 2.07 -6.48 -4.75
CA ALA A 207 1.08 -6.29 -5.81
C ALA A 207 1.41 -5.07 -6.68
N PHE A 208 1.74 -3.93 -6.07
CA PHE A 208 2.13 -2.72 -6.78
C PHE A 208 3.40 -2.92 -7.60
N SER A 209 4.43 -3.54 -7.03
CA SER A 209 5.66 -3.93 -7.75
C SER A 209 5.36 -4.78 -8.99
N LYS A 210 4.45 -5.74 -8.87
CA LYS A 210 4.05 -6.64 -9.96
C LYS A 210 3.21 -5.93 -11.03
N ARG A 211 2.27 -5.08 -10.62
CA ARG A 211 1.23 -4.52 -11.48
C ARG A 211 1.57 -3.15 -12.05
N LEU A 212 2.36 -2.34 -11.34
CA LEU A 212 2.73 -0.96 -11.71
C LEU A 212 4.24 -0.76 -11.87
N GLY A 213 5.08 -1.71 -11.48
CA GLY A 213 6.54 -1.53 -11.53
C GLY A 213 7.10 -1.25 -12.94
N HIS A 214 6.38 -1.62 -14.00
CA HIS A 214 6.77 -1.31 -15.39
C HIS A 214 6.51 0.15 -15.78
N THR A 215 5.65 0.87 -15.04
CA THR A 215 5.37 2.30 -15.26
C THR A 215 6.37 3.21 -14.55
N GLY A 216 7.36 2.63 -13.85
CA GLY A 216 8.30 3.36 -12.99
C GLY A 216 7.77 3.64 -11.58
N PHE A 217 6.63 3.07 -11.20
CA PHE A 217 6.06 3.21 -9.87
C PHE A 217 6.89 2.46 -8.81
N ASP A 218 7.29 3.15 -7.74
CA ASP A 218 7.96 2.57 -6.58
C ASP A 218 7.07 2.72 -5.34
N PHE A 219 6.53 1.60 -4.86
CA PHE A 219 5.60 1.59 -3.73
C PHE A 219 6.22 2.05 -2.40
N PHE A 220 7.55 2.15 -2.29
CA PHE A 220 8.20 2.70 -1.10
C PHE A 220 8.10 4.22 -1.02
N ASP A 221 8.06 4.91 -2.16
CA ASP A 221 8.01 6.37 -2.23
C ASP A 221 6.64 6.91 -1.78
N GLU A 222 5.60 6.11 -1.97
CA GLU A 222 4.21 6.44 -1.64
C GLU A 222 3.91 6.43 -0.13
N LEU A 223 4.70 5.71 0.67
CA LEU A 223 4.43 5.54 2.10
C LEU A 223 4.80 6.81 2.86
N VAL A 224 3.83 7.53 3.42
CA VAL A 224 4.05 8.79 4.14
C VAL A 224 4.53 8.59 5.59
N SER A 225 5.25 9.56 6.16
CA SER A 225 5.65 9.55 7.58
C SER A 225 4.48 9.90 8.49
N ASP A 226 4.45 9.32 9.70
CA ASP A 226 3.38 9.54 10.68
C ASP A 226 3.24 11.01 11.13
N GLU A 227 4.27 11.85 10.95
CA GLU A 227 4.23 13.29 11.29
C GLU A 227 3.31 14.12 10.37
N ASP A 228 3.01 13.63 9.16
CA ASP A 228 2.02 14.26 8.28
C ASP A 228 0.57 13.91 8.69
N ASP A 229 0.42 12.92 9.56
CA ASP A 229 -0.80 12.25 10.01
C ASP A 229 -1.38 12.89 11.29
N SER A 230 -1.19 14.21 11.46
CA SER A 230 -1.74 14.96 12.59
C SER A 230 -3.27 15.16 12.49
N THR A 231 -4.00 14.06 12.61
CA THR A 231 -5.40 14.01 13.08
C THR A 231 -5.60 12.76 13.94
N ASP A 232 -6.08 12.98 15.16
CA ASP A 232 -6.41 11.98 16.16
C ASP A 232 -7.25 10.80 15.66
N SER A 233 -6.88 9.61 16.16
CA SER A 233 -7.72 8.44 16.46
C SER A 233 -8.68 7.95 15.36
N ASP A 234 -8.13 7.17 14.42
CA ASP A 234 -8.58 5.83 14.03
C ASP A 234 -7.97 5.56 12.65
N SER A 235 -6.93 4.72 12.64
CA SER A 235 -6.14 4.33 11.48
C SER A 235 -7.03 3.88 10.32
N ASN A 236 -6.95 4.61 9.22
CA ASN A 236 -7.67 4.34 8.01
C ASN A 236 -6.71 4.53 6.84
N ASP A 237 -6.59 3.50 5.99
CA ASP A 237 -5.74 3.52 4.80
C ASP A 237 -6.17 4.64 3.85
N LEU A 238 -5.31 5.65 3.68
CA LEU A 238 -5.55 6.79 2.79
C LEU A 238 -4.70 6.62 1.53
N VAL A 239 -5.32 6.22 0.42
CA VAL A 239 -4.68 6.31 -0.89
C VAL A 239 -5.08 7.63 -1.54
N GLY A 240 -4.10 8.54 -1.67
CA GLY A 240 -4.26 9.76 -2.43
C GLY A 240 -4.16 9.43 -3.91
N ALA A 241 -5.26 9.55 -4.65
CA ALA A 241 -5.28 9.40 -6.09
C ALA A 241 -5.50 10.76 -6.77
N MET A 242 -4.63 11.20 -7.70
CA MET A 242 -4.99 12.28 -8.62
C MET A 242 -5.44 11.71 -9.94
N TYR A 243 -6.38 12.43 -10.56
CA TYR A 243 -6.62 12.38 -11.98
C TYR A 243 -5.92 13.59 -12.58
N TYR A 244 -4.90 13.36 -13.42
CA TYR A 244 -4.35 14.42 -14.26
C TYR A 244 -5.17 14.53 -15.53
N ASP A 245 -5.46 15.75 -15.93
CA ASP A 245 -5.88 16.10 -17.27
C ASP A 245 -4.63 16.37 -18.10
N SER A 246 -4.53 15.77 -19.29
CA SER A 246 -3.45 16.10 -20.23
C SER A 246 -3.99 17.08 -21.27
N GLU A 247 -4.18 18.33 -20.87
CA GLU A 247 -4.37 19.43 -21.82
C GLU A 247 -2.98 19.95 -22.22
N ASP A 248 -2.46 19.41 -23.31
CA ASP A 248 -1.46 20.10 -24.14
C ASP A 248 -1.79 19.77 -25.61
N ASP A 249 -2.74 20.53 -26.16
CA ASP A 249 -2.66 21.07 -27.52
C ASP A 249 -3.64 22.26 -27.68
N GLN A 250 -3.12 23.44 -27.29
CA GLN A 250 -3.36 24.79 -27.86
C GLN A 250 -4.55 25.68 -27.42
N LEU A 251 -4.12 26.83 -26.84
CA LEU A 251 -4.53 28.24 -27.03
C LEU A 251 -5.53 28.92 -26.07
N GLU A 252 -4.95 29.90 -25.35
CA GLU A 252 -5.41 31.24 -24.94
C GLU A 252 -6.52 31.47 -23.89
N ASP A 253 -6.05 32.13 -22.82
CA ASP A 253 -6.63 33.24 -22.03
C ASP A 253 -7.88 32.99 -21.14
N GLY A 254 -7.84 33.61 -19.96
CA GLY A 254 -9.01 33.79 -19.10
C GLY A 254 -8.85 33.22 -17.69
N THR A 255 -8.40 34.06 -16.76
CA THR A 255 -8.61 33.91 -15.32
C THR A 255 -10.08 33.69 -14.98
N GLU A 256 -10.42 32.69 -14.18
CA GLU A 256 -11.58 32.73 -13.27
C GLU A 256 -11.45 31.72 -12.11
N ASP A 257 -11.81 32.20 -10.92
CA ASP A 257 -11.71 31.50 -9.63
C ASP A 257 -12.55 30.21 -9.60
N PHE A 258 -11.92 29.11 -9.14
CA PHE A 258 -12.51 27.78 -9.13
C PHE A 258 -13.32 27.55 -7.84
N ASP A 259 -14.62 27.81 -7.88
CA ASP A 259 -15.54 27.53 -6.78
C ASP A 259 -15.87 26.02 -6.71
N SER A 260 -15.46 25.40 -5.60
CA SER A 260 -15.47 23.95 -5.41
C SER A 260 -16.75 23.42 -4.76
N GLU A 261 -17.92 23.90 -5.17
CA GLU A 261 -19.20 23.38 -4.70
C GLU A 261 -19.96 22.76 -5.87
N ASN A 262 -19.89 21.42 -5.97
CA ASN A 262 -20.86 20.50 -6.58
C ASN A 262 -20.16 19.35 -7.33
N TYR A 263 -19.51 18.47 -6.57
CA TYR A 263 -19.20 17.12 -7.03
C TYR A 263 -19.91 16.14 -6.12
N LYS A 264 -21.07 15.63 -6.56
CA LYS A 264 -21.68 14.40 -6.06
C LYS A 264 -21.60 13.39 -7.20
N PHE A 265 -20.77 12.37 -7.04
CA PHE A 265 -20.86 11.10 -7.74
C PHE A 265 -21.45 10.06 -6.78
#